data_AF-A0A2I2DVU4-F1
#
_entry.id   AF-A0A2I2DVU4-F1
#
_cell.length_a   1.000
_cell.length_b   1.000
_cell.length_c   1.000
_cell.angle_alpha   90.00
_cell.angle_beta   90.00
_cell.angle_gamma   90.00
#
_symmetry.space_group_name_H-M   'P 1'
#
loop_
_entity.id
_entity.type
_entity.pdbx_description
1 polymer ?
#
loop_
_entity_poly.entity_id
_entity_poly.type
_entity_poly.pdbx_seq_one_letter_code
_entity_poly.pdbx_strand_id
1 'polypeptide(L)'
;MSKLYYTICLVFVLISCSSDKGPGYQEPYVPEPNEPTIDPLTDTEMMDLTQRETFKYFWDFANTNSGAAKERYHPKNPNLNQNVVTTGGTGFGLMAILVGIERGYVTREEGVARLNKILVFLENANRFHGAWSHWVDGGSGNVIPFSTKDNGGDLVETAFLSQGLICVKEYLKNGNDSEKALANKADALWKGVEWNWYTQNQNALFWHWSPDYGFEINLKLRGYNETMIAYVLAAASPDYSISKAVYEEGWANNGAIVSSASQYGFPLVLKHAGGSNFGGPLFFSHYSFLGLNPKNLTDQYGNYWNLAVNHTKINRQYCIANPKGYVDYGEDCWGLTASYSRNTDGSIGYSAHSPSNDIGVISPTAAISSIPYTPSESLKVMHFLYQKKDKLLGVAGFYDAFSPQNNYWVADAYLAIDQGPQIIMIENHRTGLLWNLFMQNTDVKNGLNKLGFNY
;
A
#
# COMPACT_ATOMS: atom_id res chain seq x y z
N MET A 1 17.85 80.92 20.06
CA MET A 1 18.58 81.25 21.31
C MET A 1 18.10 80.30 22.38
N SER A 2 18.86 79.21 22.59
CA SER A 2 19.67 78.95 23.80
C SER A 2 18.81 78.43 24.97
N LYS A 3 18.96 77.14 25.30
CA LYS A 3 19.63 76.62 26.52
C LYS A 3 18.81 76.84 27.80
N LEU A 4 18.87 76.05 28.87
CA LEU A 4 19.40 74.74 29.24
C LEU A 4 19.00 74.66 30.74
N TYR A 5 18.51 73.50 31.16
CA TYR A 5 18.33 72.97 32.52
C TYR A 5 18.83 73.75 33.74
N TYR A 6 18.08 73.69 34.86
CA TYR A 6 18.64 73.29 36.17
C TYR A 6 17.59 72.63 37.08
N THR A 7 17.99 71.46 37.56
CA THR A 7 17.42 70.58 38.60
C THR A 7 17.56 71.18 39.99
N ILE A 8 16.60 71.00 40.90
CA ILE A 8 16.86 70.83 42.35
C ILE A 8 15.97 69.72 42.92
N CYS A 9 16.65 68.76 43.55
CA CYS A 9 16.17 67.62 44.30
C CYS A 9 15.38 68.00 45.55
N LEU A 10 14.38 67.18 45.92
CA LEU A 10 14.10 66.91 47.33
C LEU A 10 14.16 65.41 47.57
N VAL A 11 15.13 65.04 48.41
CA VAL A 11 15.46 63.69 48.86
C VAL A 11 14.65 63.41 50.12
N PHE A 12 13.85 62.35 50.12
CA PHE A 12 13.48 61.65 51.35
C PHE A 12 14.05 60.24 51.28
N VAL A 13 15.17 60.06 51.96
CA VAL A 13 15.78 58.77 52.27
C VAL A 13 15.07 58.24 53.50
N LEU A 14 14.36 57.11 53.36
CA LEU A 14 14.09 56.19 54.45
C LEU A 14 14.79 54.88 54.13
N ILE A 15 15.86 54.65 54.87
CA ILE A 15 16.62 53.39 54.90
C ILE A 15 15.76 52.37 55.64
N SER A 16 15.45 51.26 54.98
CA SER A 16 15.17 49.99 55.64
C SER A 16 15.95 48.90 54.91
N CYS A 17 16.98 48.38 55.58
CA CYS A 17 17.71 47.19 55.17
C CYS A 17 17.10 45.96 55.86
N SER A 18 16.93 44.89 55.09
CA SER A 18 16.56 43.49 55.44
C SER A 18 15.35 43.07 54.59
N SER A 19 15.44 42.22 53.57
CA SER A 19 16.26 41.02 53.39
C SER A 19 16.35 40.71 51.90
N ASP A 20 17.56 40.35 51.46
CA ASP A 20 17.84 39.78 50.15
C ASP A 20 17.14 38.42 50.06
N LYS A 21 16.03 38.34 49.33
CA LYS A 21 15.47 37.06 48.91
C LYS A 21 16.21 36.68 47.64
N GLY A 22 17.31 35.95 47.83
CA GLY A 22 18.03 35.27 46.77
C GLY A 22 17.09 34.43 45.89
N PRO A 23 17.59 33.92 44.75
CA PRO A 23 16.77 33.21 43.78
C PRO A 23 15.97 32.11 44.49
N GLY A 24 14.64 32.18 44.35
CA GLY A 24 13.72 31.22 44.95
C GLY A 24 14.14 29.80 44.58
N TYR A 25 13.91 28.87 45.50
CA TYR A 25 14.14 27.45 45.32
C TYR A 25 13.57 27.00 43.96
N GLN A 26 14.44 26.78 42.97
CA GLN A 26 14.08 26.01 41.78
C GLN A 26 14.04 24.56 42.22
N GLU A 27 12.93 23.88 41.93
CA GLU A 27 12.93 22.42 42.01
C GLU A 27 14.12 21.88 41.20
N PRO A 28 14.84 20.88 41.71
CA PRO A 28 15.94 20.28 40.98
C PRO A 28 15.42 19.87 39.61
N TYR A 29 16.08 20.36 38.55
CA TYR A 29 15.88 19.86 37.20
C TYR A 29 16.13 18.35 37.23
N VAL A 30 15.04 17.58 37.18
CA VAL A 30 15.09 16.16 36.90
C VAL A 30 15.14 16.08 35.38
N PRO A 31 16.28 15.71 34.76
CA PRO A 31 16.29 15.44 33.34
C PRO A 31 15.21 14.41 33.07
N GLU A 32 14.38 14.62 32.05
CA GLU A 32 13.51 13.55 31.58
C GLU A 32 14.37 12.31 31.38
N PRO A 33 13.92 11.13 31.83
CA PRO A 33 14.70 9.91 31.63
C PRO A 33 15.07 9.85 30.16
N ASN A 34 16.39 9.84 29.87
CA ASN A 34 16.90 9.70 28.50
C ASN A 34 16.05 8.61 27.83
N GLU A 35 15.34 8.95 26.75
CA GLU A 35 14.61 7.94 26.00
C GLU A 35 15.62 6.81 25.72
N PRO A 36 15.27 5.56 26.06
CA PRO A 36 16.21 4.46 25.95
C PRO A 36 16.75 4.45 24.53
N THR A 37 18.07 4.58 24.39
CA THR A 37 18.74 4.50 23.10
C THR A 37 18.49 3.09 22.56
N ILE A 38 17.57 2.96 21.61
CA ILE A 38 17.34 1.71 20.89
C ILE A 38 18.59 1.45 20.06
N ASP A 39 19.27 0.33 20.32
CA ASP A 39 20.40 -0.08 19.49
C ASP A 39 19.97 -0.14 18.03
N PRO A 40 20.68 0.56 17.12
CA PRO A 40 20.27 0.65 15.73
C PRO A 40 20.44 -0.71 15.06
N LEU A 41 19.35 -1.22 14.49
CA LEU A 41 19.41 -2.38 13.59
C LEU A 41 20.24 -2.01 12.35
N THR A 42 20.93 -2.97 11.75
CA THR A 42 21.42 -2.82 10.38
C THR A 42 20.27 -2.76 9.38
N ASP A 43 20.51 -2.27 8.16
CA ASP A 43 19.46 -2.23 7.12
C ASP A 43 18.88 -3.62 6.81
N THR A 44 19.72 -4.66 6.84
CA THR A 44 19.28 -6.05 6.67
C THR A 44 18.39 -6.50 7.82
N GLU A 45 18.80 -6.26 9.07
CA GLU A 45 18.00 -6.61 10.25
C GLU A 45 16.69 -5.83 10.32
N MET A 46 16.70 -4.57 9.86
CA MET A 46 15.51 -3.73 9.76
C MET A 46 14.51 -4.30 8.75
N MET A 47 14.97 -4.66 7.55
CA MET A 47 14.13 -5.35 6.56
C MET A 47 13.62 -6.70 7.08
N ASP A 48 14.46 -7.50 7.74
CA ASP A 48 14.06 -8.78 8.32
C ASP A 48 13.00 -8.61 9.40
N LEU A 49 13.14 -7.60 10.27
CA LEU A 49 12.14 -7.28 11.28
C LEU A 49 10.83 -6.83 10.64
N THR A 50 10.88 -5.88 9.69
CA THR A 50 9.67 -5.40 9.01
C THR A 50 8.95 -6.52 8.29
N GLN A 51 9.65 -7.36 7.51
CA GLN A 51 9.01 -8.48 6.82
C GLN A 51 8.42 -9.51 7.80
N ARG A 52 9.18 -9.93 8.81
CA ARG A 52 8.74 -10.97 9.76
C ARG A 52 7.57 -10.52 10.63
N GLU A 53 7.59 -9.30 11.14
CA GLU A 53 6.51 -8.79 11.98
C GLU A 53 5.24 -8.53 11.16
N THR A 54 5.37 -7.96 9.96
CA THR A 54 4.24 -7.73 9.05
C THR A 54 3.64 -9.04 8.52
N PHE A 55 4.45 -10.09 8.33
CA PHE A 55 3.99 -11.41 7.89
C PHE A 55 2.92 -12.01 8.82
N LYS A 56 2.98 -11.73 10.12
CA LYS A 56 1.98 -12.18 11.11
C LYS A 56 0.56 -11.75 10.75
N TYR A 57 0.37 -10.63 10.05
CA TYR A 57 -0.94 -10.20 9.55
C TYR A 57 -1.61 -11.27 8.68
N PHE A 58 -0.86 -11.84 7.74
CA PHE A 58 -1.35 -12.84 6.79
C PHE A 58 -1.26 -14.27 7.32
N TRP A 59 -0.55 -14.48 8.43
CA TRP A 59 -0.34 -15.80 9.01
C TRP A 59 -1.16 -16.04 10.27
N ASP A 60 -0.87 -15.27 11.33
CA ASP A 60 -1.46 -15.40 12.67
C ASP A 60 -2.85 -14.75 12.73
N PHE A 61 -3.02 -13.62 12.05
CA PHE A 61 -4.25 -12.81 12.11
C PHE A 61 -5.20 -13.02 10.92
N ALA A 62 -4.88 -13.96 10.04
CA ALA A 62 -5.74 -14.37 8.93
C ALA A 62 -7.14 -14.80 9.40
N ASN A 63 -8.11 -14.85 8.48
CA ASN A 63 -9.41 -15.40 8.80
C ASN A 63 -9.30 -16.90 9.13
N THR A 64 -9.87 -17.32 10.26
CA THR A 64 -9.71 -18.69 10.78
C THR A 64 -10.31 -19.74 9.84
N ASN A 65 -11.42 -19.44 9.17
CA ASN A 65 -12.14 -20.41 8.33
C ASN A 65 -11.51 -20.53 6.94
N SER A 66 -11.28 -19.41 6.25
CA SER A 66 -10.71 -19.42 4.90
C SER A 66 -9.18 -19.46 4.86
N GLY A 67 -8.51 -19.02 5.93
CA GLY A 67 -7.07 -18.74 5.91
C GLY A 67 -6.67 -17.50 5.11
N ALA A 68 -7.64 -16.79 4.52
CA ALA A 68 -7.44 -15.64 3.66
C ALA A 68 -7.27 -14.33 4.46
N ALA A 69 -6.86 -13.26 3.80
CA ALA A 69 -6.58 -11.98 4.45
C ALA A 69 -7.88 -11.28 4.86
N LYS A 70 -8.00 -10.93 6.14
CA LYS A 70 -9.07 -10.04 6.58
C LYS A 70 -8.89 -8.67 5.92
N GLU A 71 -9.97 -7.94 5.70
CA GLU A 71 -9.89 -6.54 5.26
C GLU A 71 -9.07 -5.69 6.25
N ARG A 72 -9.36 -5.87 7.54
CA ARG A 72 -8.79 -5.11 8.63
C ARG A 72 -8.55 -5.97 9.85
N TYR A 73 -7.60 -5.55 10.67
CA TYR A 73 -7.40 -6.10 12.01
C TYR A 73 -7.20 -4.97 13.01
N HIS A 74 -7.98 -4.98 14.08
CA HIS A 74 -7.93 -3.99 15.17
C HIS A 74 -7.56 -4.74 16.44
N PRO A 75 -6.32 -4.64 16.97
CA PRO A 75 -5.89 -5.42 18.13
C PRO A 75 -6.78 -5.24 19.37
N LYS A 76 -7.30 -4.02 19.58
CA LYS A 76 -8.23 -3.70 20.67
C LYS A 76 -9.66 -4.17 20.45
N ASN A 77 -10.02 -4.54 19.22
CA ASN A 77 -11.33 -5.08 18.87
C ASN A 77 -11.20 -6.16 17.79
N PRO A 78 -10.60 -7.32 18.10
CA PRO A 78 -10.22 -8.33 17.11
C PRO A 78 -11.41 -9.00 16.42
N ASN A 79 -12.62 -8.86 16.99
CA ASN A 79 -13.86 -9.40 16.43
C ASN A 79 -14.53 -8.45 15.42
N LEU A 80 -14.11 -7.18 15.35
CA LEU A 80 -14.65 -6.21 14.40
C LEU A 80 -14.42 -6.69 12.97
N ASN A 81 -15.50 -6.93 12.24
CA ASN A 81 -15.45 -7.39 10.84
C ASN A 81 -14.56 -8.64 10.64
N GLN A 82 -14.44 -9.51 11.65
CA GLN A 82 -13.50 -10.63 11.64
C GLN A 82 -13.69 -11.64 10.50
N ASN A 83 -14.90 -11.67 9.93
CA ASN A 83 -15.25 -12.51 8.78
C ASN A 83 -15.13 -11.80 7.43
N VAL A 84 -14.89 -10.48 7.40
CA VAL A 84 -14.72 -9.75 6.14
C VAL A 84 -13.32 -10.03 5.60
N VAL A 85 -13.26 -10.83 4.54
CA VAL A 85 -12.04 -11.11 3.77
C VAL A 85 -12.04 -10.21 2.54
N THR A 86 -10.89 -9.60 2.25
CA THR A 86 -10.69 -8.79 1.02
C THR A 86 -10.00 -9.64 -0.05
N THR A 87 -10.49 -9.57 -1.28
CA THR A 87 -9.99 -10.37 -2.40
C THR A 87 -8.62 -9.90 -2.85
N GLY A 88 -8.41 -8.61 -3.11
CA GLY A 88 -7.12 -8.08 -3.55
C GLY A 88 -6.06 -8.18 -2.45
N GLY A 89 -6.41 -7.85 -1.20
CA GLY A 89 -5.52 -8.05 -0.06
C GLY A 89 -5.17 -9.53 0.17
N THR A 90 -6.07 -10.47 -0.15
CA THR A 90 -5.75 -11.90 -0.17
C THR A 90 -4.75 -12.25 -1.26
N GLY A 91 -4.82 -11.60 -2.44
CA GLY A 91 -3.79 -11.69 -3.47
C GLY A 91 -2.40 -11.34 -2.96
N PHE A 92 -2.30 -10.26 -2.19
CA PHE A 92 -1.04 -9.87 -1.55
C PHE A 92 -0.62 -10.89 -0.48
N GLY A 93 -1.57 -11.40 0.28
CA GLY A 93 -1.34 -12.48 1.26
C GLY A 93 -0.78 -13.75 0.65
N LEU A 94 -1.26 -14.17 -0.53
CA LEU A 94 -0.70 -15.32 -1.26
C LEU A 94 0.79 -15.11 -1.55
N MET A 95 1.17 -13.94 -2.06
CA MET A 95 2.57 -13.60 -2.30
C MET A 95 3.39 -13.54 -1.00
N ALA A 96 2.84 -12.94 0.06
CA ALA A 96 3.48 -12.86 1.37
C ALA A 96 3.77 -14.25 1.96
N ILE A 97 2.89 -15.24 1.75
CA ILE A 97 3.14 -16.64 2.14
C ILE A 97 4.33 -17.24 1.40
N LEU A 98 4.50 -16.95 0.11
CA LEU A 98 5.68 -17.39 -0.64
C LEU A 98 6.96 -16.78 -0.05
N VAL A 99 6.94 -15.48 0.29
CA VAL A 99 8.04 -14.83 1.00
C VAL A 99 8.32 -15.50 2.35
N GLY A 100 7.26 -15.82 3.11
CA GLY A 100 7.38 -16.49 4.41
C GLY A 100 8.04 -17.87 4.32
N ILE A 101 7.77 -18.62 3.25
CA ILE A 101 8.45 -19.91 2.98
C ILE A 101 9.93 -19.68 2.69
N GLU A 102 10.26 -18.78 1.75
CA GLU A 102 11.65 -18.51 1.32
C GLU A 102 12.50 -17.90 2.44
N ARG A 103 11.88 -17.13 3.35
CA ARG A 103 12.54 -16.54 4.51
C ARG A 103 12.52 -17.44 5.76
N GLY A 104 11.90 -18.62 5.68
CA GLY A 104 11.83 -19.57 6.79
C GLY A 104 11.01 -19.08 7.98
N TYR A 105 10.04 -18.18 7.76
CA TYR A 105 9.08 -17.79 8.80
C TYR A 105 8.09 -18.92 9.10
N VAL A 106 7.84 -19.75 8.09
CA VAL A 106 7.06 -20.98 8.15
C VAL A 106 7.77 -22.05 7.33
N THR A 107 7.50 -23.32 7.62
CA THR A 107 7.97 -24.41 6.77
C THR A 107 7.26 -24.40 5.42
N ARG A 108 7.86 -25.04 4.41
CA ARG A 108 7.25 -25.17 3.09
C ARG A 108 5.93 -25.95 3.17
N GLU A 109 5.88 -26.99 3.99
CA GLU A 109 4.71 -27.82 4.22
C GLU A 109 3.55 -27.02 4.81
N GLU A 110 3.81 -26.21 5.85
CA GLU A 110 2.82 -25.31 6.44
C GLU A 110 2.33 -24.27 5.44
N GLY A 111 3.25 -23.64 4.70
CA GLY A 111 2.93 -22.64 3.69
C GLY A 111 2.05 -23.22 2.58
N VAL A 112 2.40 -24.38 2.03
CA VAL A 112 1.61 -25.08 1.00
C VAL A 112 0.24 -25.50 1.55
N ALA A 113 0.16 -25.99 2.78
CA ALA A 113 -1.12 -26.32 3.41
C ALA A 113 -2.03 -25.08 3.56
N ARG A 114 -1.47 -23.92 3.94
CA ARG A 114 -2.21 -22.65 4.02
C ARG A 114 -2.69 -22.20 2.64
N LEU A 115 -1.82 -22.21 1.63
CA LEU A 115 -2.17 -21.84 0.26
C LEU A 115 -3.29 -22.74 -0.28
N ASN A 116 -3.23 -24.06 -0.03
CA ASN A 116 -4.29 -24.97 -0.42
C ASN A 116 -5.63 -24.63 0.24
N LYS A 117 -5.63 -24.33 1.55
CA LYS A 117 -6.84 -23.90 2.27
C LYS A 117 -7.46 -22.64 1.64
N ILE A 118 -6.65 -21.64 1.34
CA ILE A 118 -7.12 -20.40 0.71
C ILE A 118 -7.69 -20.67 -0.68
N LEU A 119 -7.01 -21.47 -1.51
CA LEU A 119 -7.46 -21.73 -2.87
C LEU A 119 -8.73 -22.60 -2.92
N VAL A 120 -8.90 -23.53 -1.98
CA VAL A 120 -10.17 -24.26 -1.80
C VAL A 120 -11.30 -23.30 -1.41
N PHE A 121 -11.04 -22.35 -0.51
CA PHE A 121 -12.02 -21.32 -0.19
C PHE A 121 -12.39 -20.47 -1.42
N LEU A 122 -11.41 -19.97 -2.18
CA LEU A 122 -11.64 -19.13 -3.37
C LEU A 122 -12.38 -19.87 -4.49
N GLU A 123 -12.15 -21.18 -4.64
CA GLU A 123 -12.86 -22.03 -5.60
C GLU A 123 -14.36 -22.16 -5.29
N ASN A 124 -14.73 -22.10 -4.01
CA ASN A 124 -16.11 -22.25 -3.54
C ASN A 124 -16.80 -20.91 -3.22
N ALA A 125 -16.05 -19.80 -3.19
CA ALA A 125 -16.59 -18.47 -2.98
C ALA A 125 -17.44 -18.01 -4.18
N ASN A 126 -18.34 -17.06 -3.95
CA ASN A 126 -19.15 -16.46 -5.02
C ASN A 126 -18.24 -15.83 -6.09
N ARG A 127 -18.53 -16.13 -7.35
CA ARG A 127 -17.87 -15.54 -8.52
C ARG A 127 -18.92 -15.05 -9.51
N PHE A 128 -18.59 -13.98 -10.20
CA PHE A 128 -19.47 -13.23 -11.09
C PHE A 128 -18.76 -13.06 -12.43
N HIS A 129 -19.11 -13.91 -13.41
CA HIS A 129 -18.33 -14.05 -14.65
C HIS A 129 -16.84 -14.32 -14.34
N GLY A 130 -16.62 -15.25 -13.40
CA GLY A 130 -15.29 -15.59 -12.91
C GLY A 130 -14.59 -14.54 -12.04
N ALA A 131 -15.04 -13.29 -11.95
CA ALA A 131 -14.46 -12.33 -11.00
C ALA A 131 -14.98 -12.57 -9.57
N TRP A 132 -14.16 -12.33 -8.56
CA TRP A 132 -14.61 -12.30 -7.16
C TRP A 132 -15.10 -10.89 -6.79
N SER A 133 -15.91 -10.80 -5.75
CA SER A 133 -16.28 -9.51 -5.14
C SER A 133 -15.13 -8.90 -4.36
N HIS A 134 -15.22 -7.60 -4.06
CA HIS A 134 -14.24 -6.92 -3.21
C HIS A 134 -14.14 -7.59 -1.84
N TRP A 135 -15.28 -7.73 -1.16
CA TRP A 135 -15.38 -8.44 0.11
C TRP A 135 -16.16 -9.74 0.00
N VAL A 136 -15.66 -10.74 0.71
CA VAL A 136 -16.24 -12.08 0.83
C VAL A 136 -16.31 -12.44 2.31
N ASP A 137 -17.39 -13.10 2.72
CA ASP A 137 -17.49 -13.68 4.05
C ASP A 137 -16.56 -14.90 4.14
N GLY A 138 -15.54 -14.83 4.99
CA GLY A 138 -14.51 -15.86 5.13
C GLY A 138 -15.01 -17.20 5.68
N GLY A 139 -16.23 -17.27 6.22
CA GLY A 139 -16.83 -18.52 6.68
C GLY A 139 -17.64 -19.23 5.59
N SER A 140 -18.46 -18.47 4.87
CA SER A 140 -19.42 -18.99 3.90
C SER A 140 -18.97 -18.91 2.44
N GLY A 141 -18.04 -18.02 2.12
CA GLY A 141 -17.66 -17.70 0.73
C GLY A 141 -18.66 -16.79 0.01
N ASN A 142 -19.69 -16.29 0.70
CA ASN A 142 -20.69 -15.40 0.11
C ASN A 142 -20.15 -13.98 -0.06
N VAL A 143 -20.63 -13.27 -1.09
CA VAL A 143 -20.33 -11.84 -1.26
C VAL A 143 -20.80 -11.04 -0.04
N ILE A 144 -19.96 -10.12 0.42
CA ILE A 144 -20.36 -9.03 1.31
C ILE A 144 -20.37 -7.76 0.44
N PRO A 145 -21.54 -7.14 0.19
CA PRO A 145 -21.60 -5.93 -0.62
C PRO A 145 -20.74 -4.80 -0.03
N PHE A 146 -19.86 -4.21 -0.84
CA PHE A 146 -19.07 -3.05 -0.43
C PHE A 146 -19.92 -1.77 -0.40
N SER A 147 -20.93 -1.72 -1.27
CA SER A 147 -22.03 -0.74 -1.25
C SER A 147 -23.31 -1.38 -1.78
N THR A 148 -24.43 -0.66 -1.79
CA THR A 148 -25.72 -1.19 -2.28
C THR A 148 -25.65 -1.77 -3.69
N LYS A 149 -24.91 -1.13 -4.61
CA LYS A 149 -24.79 -1.57 -6.00
C LYS A 149 -23.53 -2.42 -6.27
N ASP A 150 -22.60 -2.43 -5.32
CA ASP A 150 -21.35 -3.16 -5.42
C ASP A 150 -21.45 -4.47 -4.63
N ASN A 151 -22.26 -5.38 -5.17
CA ASN A 151 -22.59 -6.68 -4.61
C ASN A 151 -22.27 -7.84 -5.58
N GLY A 152 -21.42 -7.57 -6.57
CA GLY A 152 -21.02 -8.53 -7.59
C GLY A 152 -19.50 -8.61 -7.74
N GLY A 153 -19.02 -8.77 -8.97
CA GLY A 153 -17.60 -8.87 -9.24
C GLY A 153 -16.91 -7.51 -9.24
N ASP A 154 -15.76 -7.45 -8.58
CA ASP A 154 -14.79 -6.37 -8.64
C ASP A 154 -13.57 -6.86 -9.44
N LEU A 155 -13.40 -6.30 -10.63
CA LEU A 155 -12.36 -6.74 -11.56
C LEU A 155 -10.95 -6.31 -11.11
N VAL A 156 -10.82 -5.21 -10.38
CA VAL A 156 -9.53 -4.69 -9.92
C VAL A 156 -9.01 -5.54 -8.76
N GLU A 157 -9.87 -5.83 -7.78
CA GLU A 157 -9.55 -6.73 -6.67
C GLU A 157 -9.24 -8.15 -7.19
N THR A 158 -10.00 -8.61 -8.19
CA THR A 158 -9.72 -9.86 -8.91
C THR A 158 -8.36 -9.84 -9.61
N ALA A 159 -7.94 -8.71 -10.17
CA ALA A 159 -6.63 -8.57 -10.80
C ALA A 159 -5.48 -8.65 -9.78
N PHE A 160 -5.64 -8.04 -8.60
CA PHE A 160 -4.67 -8.16 -7.52
C PHE A 160 -4.58 -9.61 -6.99
N LEU A 161 -5.72 -10.29 -6.83
CA LEU A 161 -5.75 -11.72 -6.49
C LEU A 161 -5.07 -12.59 -7.55
N SER A 162 -5.39 -12.36 -8.82
CA SER A 162 -4.84 -13.10 -9.95
C SER A 162 -3.32 -12.94 -10.06
N GLN A 163 -2.79 -11.76 -9.72
CA GLN A 163 -1.35 -11.53 -9.62
C GLN A 163 -0.70 -12.50 -8.61
N GLY A 164 -1.32 -12.69 -7.44
CA GLY A 164 -0.87 -13.64 -6.42
C GLY A 164 -1.02 -15.10 -6.85
N LEU A 165 -2.16 -15.47 -7.47
CA LEU A 165 -2.41 -16.82 -7.99
C LEU A 165 -1.36 -17.24 -9.03
N ILE A 166 -0.97 -16.32 -9.92
CA ILE A 166 0.09 -16.57 -10.91
C ILE A 166 1.44 -16.83 -10.21
N CYS A 167 1.79 -16.05 -9.19
CA CYS A 167 3.01 -16.32 -8.42
C CYS A 167 2.98 -17.70 -7.74
N VAL A 168 1.84 -18.10 -7.14
CA VAL A 168 1.67 -19.42 -6.53
C VAL A 168 1.84 -20.54 -7.56
N LYS A 169 1.18 -20.41 -8.72
CA LYS A 169 1.34 -21.35 -9.85
C LYS A 169 2.82 -21.52 -10.20
N GLU A 170 3.49 -20.42 -10.51
CA GLU A 170 4.85 -20.43 -11.02
C GLU A 170 5.87 -20.93 -9.99
N TYR A 171 5.59 -20.73 -8.71
CA TYR A 171 6.43 -21.21 -7.60
C TYR A 171 6.30 -22.72 -7.36
N LEU A 172 5.10 -23.27 -7.52
CA LEU A 172 4.80 -24.67 -7.18
C LEU A 172 4.75 -25.63 -8.39
N LYS A 173 4.74 -25.13 -9.63
CA LYS A 173 4.59 -25.94 -10.86
C LYS A 173 5.61 -27.08 -11.04
N ASN A 174 6.80 -26.95 -10.45
CA ASN A 174 7.88 -27.94 -10.54
C ASN A 174 8.07 -28.74 -9.24
N GLY A 175 7.14 -28.61 -8.29
CA GLY A 175 7.18 -29.25 -6.99
C GLY A 175 6.83 -30.74 -7.00
N ASN A 176 6.48 -31.26 -5.82
CA ASN A 176 5.89 -32.59 -5.68
C ASN A 176 4.45 -32.63 -6.25
N ASP A 177 3.80 -33.80 -6.22
CA ASP A 177 2.49 -33.96 -6.85
C ASP A 177 1.37 -33.12 -6.20
N SER A 178 1.39 -32.91 -4.88
CA SER A 178 0.40 -32.04 -4.21
C SER A 178 0.64 -30.56 -4.53
N GLU A 179 1.90 -30.13 -4.62
CA GLU A 179 2.28 -28.78 -5.05
C GLU A 179 1.89 -28.52 -6.51
N LYS A 180 2.11 -29.48 -7.41
CA LYS A 180 1.65 -29.40 -8.81
C LYS A 180 0.14 -29.32 -8.91
N ALA A 181 -0.59 -30.09 -8.12
CA ALA A 181 -2.06 -30.01 -8.06
C ALA A 181 -2.53 -28.63 -7.60
N LEU A 182 -1.88 -28.05 -6.59
CA LEU A 182 -2.17 -26.71 -6.12
C LEU A 182 -1.82 -25.63 -7.16
N ALA A 183 -0.69 -25.77 -7.86
CA ALA A 183 -0.30 -24.89 -8.96
C ALA A 183 -1.34 -24.91 -10.10
N ASN A 184 -1.84 -26.09 -10.46
CA ASN A 184 -2.88 -26.25 -11.47
C ASN A 184 -4.22 -25.65 -11.02
N LYS A 185 -4.57 -25.76 -9.73
CA LYS A 185 -5.74 -25.08 -9.17
C LYS A 185 -5.60 -23.56 -9.27
N ALA A 186 -4.44 -23.02 -8.90
CA ALA A 186 -4.14 -21.59 -9.05
C ALA A 186 -4.28 -21.13 -10.52
N ASP A 187 -3.74 -21.93 -11.46
CA ASP A 187 -3.84 -21.66 -12.90
C ASP A 187 -5.30 -21.64 -13.39
N ALA A 188 -6.09 -22.64 -13.00
CA ALA A 188 -7.49 -22.74 -13.38
C ALA A 188 -8.33 -21.58 -12.80
N LEU A 189 -8.07 -21.16 -11.56
CA LEU A 189 -8.80 -20.08 -10.92
C LEU A 189 -8.59 -18.74 -11.64
N TRP A 190 -7.36 -18.36 -11.97
CA TRP A 190 -7.10 -17.09 -12.65
C TRP A 190 -7.53 -17.13 -14.13
N LYS A 191 -7.36 -18.27 -14.83
CA LYS A 191 -7.80 -18.42 -16.22
C LYS A 191 -9.32 -18.39 -16.36
N GLY A 192 -10.04 -18.85 -15.33
CA GLY A 192 -11.49 -18.83 -15.29
C GLY A 192 -12.12 -17.44 -15.11
N VAL A 193 -11.34 -16.36 -15.04
CA VAL A 193 -11.88 -14.98 -14.99
C VAL A 193 -12.27 -14.53 -16.39
N GLU A 194 -13.54 -14.16 -16.59
CA GLU A 194 -14.07 -13.70 -17.89
C GLU A 194 -13.77 -12.21 -18.13
N TRP A 195 -12.50 -11.85 -18.31
CA TRP A 195 -12.10 -10.43 -18.42
C TRP A 195 -12.82 -9.68 -19.54
N ASN A 196 -13.06 -10.35 -20.68
CA ASN A 196 -13.79 -9.77 -21.81
C ASN A 196 -15.26 -9.46 -21.49
N TRP A 197 -15.91 -10.13 -20.54
CA TRP A 197 -17.26 -9.80 -20.07
C TRP A 197 -17.33 -8.36 -19.55
N TYR A 198 -16.33 -7.98 -18.76
CA TYR A 198 -16.21 -6.66 -18.14
C TYR A 198 -15.87 -5.55 -19.14
N THR A 199 -15.82 -5.85 -20.44
CA THR A 199 -15.72 -4.82 -21.48
C THR A 199 -17.06 -4.20 -21.85
N GLN A 200 -18.17 -4.88 -21.55
CA GLN A 200 -19.49 -4.52 -22.09
C GLN A 200 -19.52 -4.39 -23.61
N ASN A 201 -18.71 -5.18 -24.33
CA ASN A 201 -18.50 -5.03 -25.77
C ASN A 201 -18.00 -3.63 -26.18
N GLN A 202 -17.28 -2.93 -25.29
CA GLN A 202 -16.65 -1.64 -25.55
C GLN A 202 -15.12 -1.77 -25.48
N ASN A 203 -14.41 -0.76 -25.99
CA ASN A 203 -12.95 -0.67 -25.87
C ASN A 203 -12.52 -0.08 -24.52
N ALA A 204 -13.03 -0.62 -23.41
CA ALA A 204 -12.60 -0.29 -22.06
C ALA A 204 -12.98 -1.41 -21.10
N LEU A 205 -12.25 -1.58 -20.01
CA LEU A 205 -12.69 -2.40 -18.88
C LEU A 205 -13.54 -1.58 -17.91
N PHE A 206 -14.55 -2.22 -17.34
CA PHE A 206 -15.36 -1.69 -16.25
C PHE A 206 -14.97 -2.36 -14.95
N TRP A 207 -14.95 -1.56 -13.89
CA TRP A 207 -14.52 -2.00 -12.57
C TRP A 207 -15.47 -3.05 -11.98
N HIS A 208 -16.78 -2.85 -12.13
CA HIS A 208 -17.78 -3.65 -11.43
C HIS A 208 -18.83 -4.24 -12.38
N TRP A 209 -19.36 -5.40 -12.02
CA TRP A 209 -20.59 -5.95 -12.57
C TRP A 209 -21.38 -6.65 -11.46
N SER A 210 -22.70 -6.48 -11.45
CA SER A 210 -23.61 -7.07 -10.47
C SER A 210 -24.68 -7.95 -11.15
N PRO A 211 -25.06 -9.08 -10.54
CA PRO A 211 -26.21 -9.85 -11.02
C PRO A 211 -27.54 -9.10 -10.89
N ASP A 212 -27.66 -8.20 -9.91
CA ASP A 212 -28.89 -7.45 -9.62
C ASP A 212 -28.94 -6.11 -10.35
N TYR A 213 -27.78 -5.47 -10.55
CA TYR A 213 -27.67 -4.11 -11.08
C TYR A 213 -26.90 -4.01 -12.41
N GLY A 214 -26.46 -5.14 -12.98
CA GLY A 214 -25.63 -5.16 -14.19
C GLY A 214 -24.41 -4.24 -14.04
N PHE A 215 -24.27 -3.29 -14.97
CA PHE A 215 -23.16 -2.34 -14.98
C PHE A 215 -23.54 -0.92 -14.49
N GLU A 216 -24.57 -0.78 -13.66
CA GLU A 216 -25.08 0.52 -13.20
C GLU A 216 -24.04 1.41 -12.48
N ILE A 217 -23.02 0.83 -11.83
CA ILE A 217 -21.91 1.64 -11.27
C ILE A 217 -21.18 2.40 -12.38
N ASN A 218 -21.10 1.81 -13.58
CA ASN A 218 -20.63 2.46 -14.80
C ASN A 218 -19.24 3.12 -14.69
N LEU A 219 -18.33 2.48 -13.94
CA LEU A 219 -16.98 2.99 -13.70
C LEU A 219 -15.99 2.36 -14.68
N LYS A 220 -15.59 3.13 -15.70
CA LYS A 220 -14.54 2.74 -16.65
C LYS A 220 -13.16 2.86 -16.00
N LEU A 221 -12.33 1.83 -16.16
CA LEU A 221 -10.94 1.85 -15.73
C LEU A 221 -10.13 2.70 -16.71
N ARG A 222 -9.68 3.88 -16.28
CA ARG A 222 -8.90 4.83 -17.08
C ARG A 222 -7.62 5.20 -16.35
N GLY A 223 -6.51 5.20 -17.07
CA GLY A 223 -5.20 5.47 -16.51
C GLY A 223 -4.85 6.96 -16.44
N TYR A 224 -3.82 7.31 -15.67
CA TYR A 224 -2.98 6.42 -14.86
C TYR A 224 -3.45 6.34 -13.40
N ASN A 225 -3.60 5.13 -12.87
CA ASN A 225 -3.89 4.83 -11.46
C ASN A 225 -3.40 3.40 -11.11
N GLU A 226 -3.85 2.82 -9.99
CA GLU A 226 -3.49 1.50 -9.49
C GLU A 226 -3.92 0.31 -10.36
N THR A 227 -4.80 0.51 -11.35
CA THR A 227 -5.56 -0.57 -12.00
C THR A 227 -4.90 -1.16 -13.25
N MET A 228 -3.66 -0.77 -13.56
CA MET A 228 -2.94 -1.19 -14.78
C MET A 228 -2.87 -2.72 -14.96
N ILE A 229 -2.66 -3.45 -13.85
CA ILE A 229 -2.53 -4.92 -13.88
C ILE A 229 -3.82 -5.61 -14.34
N ALA A 230 -4.99 -4.99 -14.17
CA ALA A 230 -6.24 -5.52 -14.70
C ALA A 230 -6.23 -5.60 -16.23
N TYR A 231 -5.69 -4.58 -16.91
CA TYR A 231 -5.56 -4.61 -18.37
C TYR A 231 -4.49 -5.61 -18.85
N VAL A 232 -3.36 -5.69 -18.15
CA VAL A 232 -2.30 -6.68 -18.47
C VAL A 232 -2.84 -8.10 -18.34
N LEU A 233 -3.52 -8.42 -17.26
CA LEU A 233 -4.09 -9.74 -17.02
C LEU A 233 -5.26 -10.06 -17.96
N ALA A 234 -6.10 -9.06 -18.26
CA ALA A 234 -7.15 -9.22 -19.26
C ALA A 234 -6.58 -9.54 -20.65
N ALA A 235 -5.45 -8.95 -21.04
CA ALA A 235 -4.79 -9.28 -22.30
C ALA A 235 -4.07 -10.64 -22.24
N ALA A 236 -3.57 -11.02 -21.06
CA ALA A 236 -2.89 -12.28 -20.80
C ALA A 236 -3.81 -13.50 -20.75
N SER A 237 -5.09 -13.32 -20.42
CA SER A 237 -6.05 -14.43 -20.35
C SER A 237 -6.11 -15.20 -21.68
N PRO A 238 -5.92 -16.53 -21.67
CA PRO A 238 -5.96 -17.34 -22.89
C PRO A 238 -7.38 -17.49 -23.44
N ASP A 239 -8.39 -17.60 -22.55
CA ASP A 239 -9.76 -17.97 -22.92
C ASP A 239 -10.69 -16.75 -23.00
N TYR A 240 -10.41 -15.70 -22.21
CA TYR A 240 -11.26 -14.51 -22.07
C TYR A 240 -10.49 -13.22 -22.34
N SER A 241 -9.59 -13.26 -23.33
CA SER A 241 -8.69 -12.17 -23.66
C SER A 241 -9.41 -10.92 -24.20
N ILE A 242 -8.96 -9.73 -23.81
CA ILE A 242 -9.36 -8.47 -24.46
C ILE A 242 -8.56 -8.19 -25.74
N SER A 243 -9.06 -7.32 -26.62
CA SER A 243 -8.28 -6.81 -27.75
C SER A 243 -7.28 -5.72 -27.31
N LYS A 244 -6.28 -5.41 -28.15
CA LYS A 244 -5.35 -4.30 -27.88
C LYS A 244 -6.09 -2.95 -27.77
N ALA A 245 -7.14 -2.76 -28.58
CA ALA A 245 -7.94 -1.53 -28.59
C ALA A 245 -8.58 -1.22 -27.22
N VAL A 246 -8.96 -2.25 -26.45
CA VAL A 246 -9.49 -2.07 -25.08
C VAL A 246 -8.48 -1.35 -24.18
N TYR A 247 -7.19 -1.68 -24.30
CA TYR A 247 -6.11 -1.00 -23.58
C TYR A 247 -5.82 0.40 -24.15
N GLU A 248 -5.69 0.52 -25.47
CA GLU A 248 -5.30 1.80 -26.11
C GLU A 248 -6.39 2.87 -25.93
N GLU A 249 -7.66 2.53 -26.12
CA GLU A 249 -8.78 3.47 -26.03
C GLU A 249 -9.30 3.62 -24.60
N GLY A 250 -9.32 2.54 -23.82
CA GLY A 250 -9.85 2.52 -22.46
C GLY A 250 -8.84 3.03 -21.44
N TRP A 251 -7.76 2.26 -21.23
CA TRP A 251 -6.73 2.59 -20.26
C TRP A 251 -5.95 3.84 -20.64
N ALA A 252 -5.36 3.84 -21.84
CA ALA A 252 -4.45 4.89 -22.28
C ALA A 252 -5.16 6.10 -22.88
N ASN A 253 -6.48 6.03 -23.04
CA ASN A 253 -7.33 7.10 -23.57
C ASN A 253 -6.78 7.67 -24.89
N ASN A 254 -6.44 6.78 -25.83
CA ASN A 254 -5.83 7.11 -27.12
C ASN A 254 -4.55 7.95 -27.00
N GLY A 255 -3.70 7.60 -26.02
CA GLY A 255 -2.43 8.30 -25.76
C GLY A 255 -2.57 9.57 -24.90
N ALA A 256 -3.79 10.01 -24.57
CA ALA A 256 -3.99 11.16 -23.68
C ALA A 256 -3.49 10.91 -22.25
N ILE A 257 -3.21 9.65 -21.88
CA ILE A 257 -2.56 9.26 -20.63
C ILE A 257 -1.14 9.83 -20.49
N VAL A 258 -0.43 10.13 -21.59
CA VAL A 258 0.94 10.65 -21.54
C VAL A 258 0.93 12.07 -20.95
N SER A 259 1.88 12.33 -20.05
CA SER A 259 2.03 13.63 -19.38
C SER A 259 3.32 14.31 -19.82
N SER A 260 3.25 15.64 -19.94
CA SER A 260 4.41 16.52 -20.12
C SER A 260 4.71 17.36 -18.87
N ALA A 261 4.02 17.10 -17.76
CA ALA A 261 4.20 17.83 -16.51
C ALA A 261 5.47 17.38 -15.78
N SER A 262 5.97 18.26 -14.92
CA SER A 262 7.07 17.96 -14.00
C SER A 262 6.83 18.63 -12.66
N GLN A 263 7.27 17.99 -11.57
CA GLN A 263 7.13 18.52 -10.23
C GLN A 263 8.43 18.29 -9.45
N TYR A 264 8.92 19.33 -8.77
CA TYR A 264 10.23 19.33 -8.09
C TYR A 264 11.41 18.88 -8.98
N GLY A 265 11.35 19.17 -10.28
CA GLY A 265 12.36 18.73 -11.25
C GLY A 265 12.24 17.27 -11.71
N PHE A 266 11.24 16.52 -11.23
CA PHE A 266 10.95 15.15 -11.67
C PHE A 266 9.82 15.14 -12.71
N PRO A 267 10.02 14.52 -13.89
CA PRO A 267 8.95 14.35 -14.86
C PRO A 267 7.83 13.44 -14.34
N LEU A 268 6.58 13.90 -14.48
CA LEU A 268 5.40 13.06 -14.28
C LEU A 268 5.13 12.31 -15.59
N VAL A 269 5.56 11.04 -15.67
CA VAL A 269 5.56 10.26 -16.94
C VAL A 269 4.16 10.11 -17.53
N LEU A 270 3.16 9.78 -16.70
CA LEU A 270 1.76 9.62 -17.08
C LEU A 270 0.85 10.51 -16.23
N LYS A 271 -0.29 10.92 -16.78
CA LYS A 271 -1.31 11.71 -16.08
C LYS A 271 -2.00 10.84 -15.04
N HIS A 272 -1.74 11.11 -13.77
CA HIS A 272 -2.38 10.40 -12.67
C HIS A 272 -3.84 10.86 -12.54
N ALA A 273 -4.74 9.92 -12.26
CA ALA A 273 -6.14 10.20 -11.96
C ALA A 273 -6.25 11.20 -10.79
N GLY A 274 -7.24 12.09 -10.86
CA GLY A 274 -7.39 13.22 -9.92
C GLY A 274 -6.74 14.52 -10.40
N GLY A 275 -5.92 14.50 -11.47
CA GLY A 275 -5.45 15.70 -12.16
C GLY A 275 -4.39 16.51 -11.42
N SER A 276 -3.80 15.95 -10.37
CA SER A 276 -2.72 16.59 -9.61
C SER A 276 -1.38 16.46 -10.34
N ASN A 277 -0.61 17.55 -10.41
CA ASN A 277 0.76 17.52 -10.92
C ASN A 277 1.73 16.80 -9.96
N PHE A 278 1.26 16.44 -8.76
CA PHE A 278 2.05 15.67 -7.79
C PHE A 278 1.89 14.15 -7.94
N GLY A 279 1.16 13.68 -8.95
CA GLY A 279 0.77 12.28 -9.06
C GLY A 279 -0.51 11.99 -8.27
N GLY A 280 -0.51 10.94 -7.47
CA GLY A 280 -1.64 10.52 -6.64
C GLY A 280 -1.18 9.96 -5.29
N PRO A 281 -2.04 9.19 -4.60
CA PRO A 281 -1.62 8.35 -3.50
C PRO A 281 -0.52 7.38 -3.94
N LEU A 282 0.50 7.15 -3.11
CA LEU A 282 1.70 6.46 -3.55
C LEU A 282 1.48 4.97 -3.90
N PHE A 283 0.41 4.35 -3.40
CA PHE A 283 0.05 2.97 -3.75
C PHE A 283 -0.21 2.73 -5.25
N PHE A 284 -0.47 3.79 -6.02
CA PHE A 284 -0.54 3.70 -7.49
C PHE A 284 0.76 3.16 -8.11
N SER A 285 1.90 3.36 -7.45
CA SER A 285 3.20 2.81 -7.86
C SER A 285 3.55 1.48 -7.18
N HIS A 286 2.61 0.84 -6.48
CA HIS A 286 2.84 -0.43 -5.77
C HIS A 286 1.99 -1.57 -6.32
N TYR A 287 0.66 -1.47 -6.27
CA TYR A 287 -0.22 -2.67 -6.36
C TYR A 287 -0.11 -3.41 -7.69
N SER A 288 -0.07 -2.67 -8.80
CA SER A 288 0.15 -3.23 -10.13
C SER A 288 1.57 -3.74 -10.37
N PHE A 289 2.52 -3.45 -9.48
CA PHE A 289 3.94 -3.78 -9.63
C PHE A 289 4.47 -4.77 -8.58
N LEU A 290 3.58 -5.45 -7.85
CA LEU A 290 3.97 -6.46 -6.87
C LEU A 290 4.51 -7.74 -7.55
N GLY A 291 3.90 -8.12 -8.67
CA GLY A 291 4.35 -9.19 -9.56
C GLY A 291 4.87 -8.67 -10.90
N LEU A 292 4.17 -7.73 -11.55
CA LEU A 292 4.66 -7.13 -12.80
C LEU A 292 5.91 -6.29 -12.50
N ASN A 293 7.04 -6.69 -13.07
CA ASN A 293 8.32 -6.03 -12.81
C ASN A 293 8.41 -4.71 -13.59
N PRO A 294 8.52 -3.54 -12.93
CA PRO A 294 8.65 -2.27 -13.64
C PRO A 294 10.06 -2.05 -14.21
N LYS A 295 11.09 -2.79 -13.78
CA LYS A 295 12.46 -2.67 -14.31
C LYS A 295 12.47 -3.09 -15.78
N ASN A 296 12.87 -2.17 -16.65
CA ASN A 296 12.86 -2.30 -18.12
C ASN A 296 11.47 -2.37 -18.77
N LEU A 297 10.39 -2.27 -17.99
CA LEU A 297 9.04 -2.26 -18.53
C LEU A 297 8.77 -0.93 -19.24
N THR A 298 8.48 -1.01 -20.53
CA THR A 298 8.11 0.14 -21.37
C THR A 298 7.01 -0.24 -22.33
N ASP A 299 6.19 0.73 -22.72
CA ASP A 299 5.25 0.58 -23.84
C ASP A 299 5.21 1.88 -24.67
N GLN A 300 4.22 2.02 -25.55
CA GLN A 300 4.04 3.23 -26.36
C GLN A 300 3.79 4.52 -25.55
N TYR A 301 3.46 4.43 -24.26
CA TYR A 301 3.06 5.56 -23.43
C TYR A 301 4.11 5.97 -22.40
N GLY A 302 4.96 5.05 -21.93
CA GLY A 302 6.01 5.44 -20.98
C GLY A 302 6.96 4.33 -20.53
N ASN A 303 7.91 4.75 -19.70
CA ASN A 303 8.80 3.86 -18.96
C ASN A 303 8.30 3.76 -17.51
N TYR A 304 7.92 2.55 -17.09
CA TYR A 304 7.23 2.34 -15.83
C TYR A 304 8.16 2.34 -14.61
N TRP A 305 9.44 2.03 -14.78
CA TRP A 305 10.46 2.24 -13.75
C TRP A 305 10.58 3.73 -13.41
N ASN A 306 10.76 4.57 -14.43
CA ASN A 306 10.85 6.01 -14.27
C ASN A 306 9.56 6.61 -13.70
N LEU A 307 8.41 6.07 -14.12
CA LEU A 307 7.12 6.48 -13.56
C LEU A 307 7.09 6.25 -12.05
N ALA A 308 7.38 5.04 -11.59
CA ALA A 308 7.33 4.70 -10.17
C ALA A 308 8.38 5.47 -9.36
N VAL A 309 9.63 5.52 -9.83
CA VAL A 309 10.71 6.26 -9.17
C VAL A 309 10.40 7.75 -9.05
N ASN A 310 9.91 8.39 -10.12
CA ASN A 310 9.59 9.81 -10.08
C ASN A 310 8.39 10.10 -9.20
N HIS A 311 7.35 9.26 -9.22
CA HIS A 311 6.18 9.42 -8.35
C HIS A 311 6.58 9.31 -6.87
N THR A 312 7.40 8.33 -6.50
CA THR A 312 7.97 8.21 -5.14
C THR A 312 8.78 9.44 -4.75
N LYS A 313 9.66 9.93 -5.63
CA LYS A 313 10.49 11.11 -5.34
C LYS A 313 9.66 12.38 -5.19
N ILE A 314 8.60 12.57 -5.98
CA ILE A 314 7.67 13.69 -5.85
C ILE A 314 6.94 13.64 -4.50
N ASN A 315 6.43 12.46 -4.12
CA ASN A 315 5.76 12.25 -2.83
C ASN A 315 6.69 12.59 -1.65
N ARG A 316 7.90 12.02 -1.66
CA ARG A 316 8.95 12.32 -0.66
C ARG A 316 9.29 13.81 -0.62
N GLN A 317 9.54 14.42 -1.78
CA GLN A 317 9.97 15.81 -1.85
C GLN A 317 8.87 16.79 -1.38
N TYR A 318 7.59 16.44 -1.58
CA TYR A 318 6.48 17.19 -1.00
C TYR A 318 6.53 17.15 0.54
N CYS A 319 6.72 15.97 1.15
CA CYS A 319 6.84 15.85 2.60
C CYS A 319 8.05 16.62 3.14
N ILE A 320 9.18 16.64 2.44
CA ILE A 320 10.36 17.42 2.82
C ILE A 320 10.11 18.93 2.71
N ALA A 321 9.45 19.37 1.63
CA ALA A 321 9.07 20.77 1.47
C ALA A 321 8.06 21.22 2.53
N ASN A 322 7.23 20.28 3.01
CA ASN A 322 6.28 20.45 4.10
C ASN A 322 5.49 21.78 4.03
N PRO A 323 4.76 22.06 2.93
CA PRO A 323 4.13 23.36 2.72
C PRO A 323 3.05 23.69 3.76
N LYS A 324 2.57 22.69 4.50
CA LYS A 324 1.58 22.84 5.59
C LYS A 324 2.21 22.89 6.99
N GLY A 325 3.54 22.74 7.09
CA GLY A 325 4.27 22.82 8.36
C GLY A 325 3.89 21.75 9.38
N TYR A 326 3.53 20.54 8.94
CA TYR A 326 3.20 19.44 9.85
C TYR A 326 4.43 18.95 10.61
N VAL A 327 4.27 18.65 11.90
CA VAL A 327 5.33 18.11 12.75
C VAL A 327 5.97 16.86 12.13
N ASP A 328 7.30 16.79 12.23
CA ASP A 328 8.20 15.70 11.80
C ASP A 328 8.24 15.33 10.31
N TYR A 329 7.37 15.88 9.46
CA TYR A 329 7.47 15.68 8.01
C TYR A 329 8.86 16.10 7.50
N GLY A 330 9.55 15.20 6.80
CA GLY A 330 10.95 15.43 6.43
C GLY A 330 11.62 14.25 5.73
N GLU A 331 12.96 14.26 5.73
CA GLU A 331 13.74 13.23 5.04
C GLU A 331 13.55 11.82 5.58
N ASP A 332 13.28 11.71 6.88
CA ASP A 332 13.17 10.45 7.63
C ASP A 332 11.72 10.08 7.96
N CYS A 333 10.76 10.98 7.71
CA CYS A 333 9.33 10.74 7.94
C CYS A 333 8.52 11.32 6.78
N TRP A 334 8.26 10.47 5.79
CA TRP A 334 7.52 10.81 4.57
C TRP A 334 6.71 9.61 4.11
N GLY A 335 5.75 9.86 3.22
CA GLY A 335 4.93 8.82 2.61
C GLY A 335 3.44 9.10 2.77
N LEU A 336 2.83 9.62 1.71
CA LEU A 336 1.39 9.90 1.64
C LEU A 336 0.71 8.91 0.71
N THR A 337 -0.23 8.15 1.23
CA THR A 337 -1.06 7.20 0.47
C THR A 337 -2.42 6.99 1.14
N ALA A 338 -3.34 6.35 0.45
CA ALA A 338 -4.63 5.99 1.03
C ALA A 338 -4.45 5.03 2.21
N SER A 339 -5.08 5.33 3.34
CA SER A 339 -4.98 4.57 4.59
C SER A 339 -6.06 5.01 5.58
N TYR A 340 -6.10 4.40 6.76
CA TYR A 340 -6.76 5.01 7.91
C TYR A 340 -6.25 6.43 8.16
N SER A 341 -7.14 7.25 8.68
CA SER A 341 -6.93 8.68 8.89
C SER A 341 -7.57 9.13 10.21
N ARG A 342 -7.32 10.38 10.59
CA ARG A 342 -7.84 10.94 11.84
C ARG A 342 -9.02 11.86 11.53
N ASN A 343 -10.20 11.53 12.08
CA ASN A 343 -11.36 12.43 12.06
C ASN A 343 -11.12 13.64 12.98
N THR A 344 -11.96 14.68 12.86
CA THR A 344 -11.84 15.89 13.69
C THR A 344 -11.97 15.60 15.19
N ASP A 345 -12.78 14.62 15.55
CA ASP A 345 -12.97 14.15 16.94
C ASP A 345 -11.86 13.21 17.45
N GLY A 346 -10.87 12.88 16.61
CA GLY A 346 -9.77 11.98 16.95
C GLY A 346 -10.05 10.50 16.74
N SER A 347 -11.26 10.12 16.32
CA SER A 347 -11.58 8.75 15.91
C SER A 347 -10.89 8.36 14.60
N ILE A 348 -10.82 7.06 14.35
CA ILE A 348 -10.28 6.51 13.09
C ILE A 348 -11.30 6.71 11.97
N GLY A 349 -10.90 7.45 10.94
CA GLY A 349 -11.56 7.56 9.63
C GLY A 349 -10.69 6.96 8.53
N TYR A 350 -10.97 7.27 7.27
CA TYR A 350 -10.18 6.82 6.12
C TYR A 350 -10.07 7.96 5.10
N SER A 351 -8.93 8.12 4.44
CA SER A 351 -8.74 9.14 3.41
C SER A 351 -7.70 8.70 2.39
N ALA A 352 -7.87 9.12 1.14
CA ALA A 352 -6.90 8.90 0.07
C ALA A 352 -5.79 9.96 0.16
N HIS A 353 -4.87 9.82 1.12
CA HIS A 353 -3.79 10.80 1.29
C HIS A 353 -2.88 10.83 0.08
N SER A 354 -2.48 12.04 -0.31
CA SER A 354 -1.54 12.31 -1.39
C SER A 354 -0.95 13.70 -1.17
N PRO A 355 0.10 14.12 -1.90
CA PRO A 355 0.56 15.51 -1.84
C PRO A 355 -0.55 16.55 -2.11
N SER A 356 -1.56 16.21 -2.92
CA SER A 356 -2.73 17.06 -3.17
C SER A 356 -3.85 16.94 -2.13
N ASN A 357 -3.81 15.92 -1.28
CA ASN A 357 -4.77 15.67 -0.20
C ASN A 357 -4.01 15.31 1.08
N ASP A 358 -3.19 16.25 1.54
CA ASP A 358 -2.39 16.10 2.75
C ASP A 358 -3.14 16.67 3.96
N ILE A 359 -3.38 15.85 4.97
CA ILE A 359 -4.04 16.26 6.23
C ILE A 359 -3.18 15.92 7.44
N GLY A 360 -1.85 15.80 7.26
CA GLY A 360 -0.90 15.58 8.35
C GLY A 360 -0.84 14.12 8.83
N VAL A 361 -1.20 13.17 7.97
CA VAL A 361 -1.16 11.72 8.25
C VAL A 361 -0.12 11.06 7.36
N ILE A 362 0.82 10.33 7.96
CA ILE A 362 1.83 9.50 7.28
C ILE A 362 1.39 8.04 7.38
N SER A 363 1.55 7.29 6.30
CA SER A 363 1.23 5.87 6.24
C SER A 363 2.49 5.07 5.89
N PRO A 364 3.00 4.21 6.78
CA PRO A 364 4.27 3.50 6.58
C PRO A 364 4.40 2.78 5.24
N THR A 365 3.31 2.16 4.76
CA THR A 365 3.30 1.43 3.48
C THR A 365 3.77 2.27 2.29
N ALA A 366 3.50 3.58 2.29
CA ALA A 366 3.90 4.48 1.20
C ALA A 366 5.43 4.44 0.98
N ALA A 367 6.21 4.69 2.02
CA ALA A 367 7.66 4.72 1.95
C ALA A 367 8.25 3.30 1.91
N ILE A 368 7.77 2.39 2.76
CA ILE A 368 8.31 1.03 2.89
C ILE A 368 8.13 0.28 1.57
N SER A 369 6.95 0.31 0.96
CA SER A 369 6.68 -0.39 -0.30
C SER A 369 7.34 0.28 -1.51
N SER A 370 7.88 1.49 -1.35
CA SER A 370 8.71 2.15 -2.37
C SER A 370 10.19 1.78 -2.30
N ILE A 371 10.61 0.86 -1.41
CA ILE A 371 12.01 0.47 -1.23
C ILE A 371 12.73 0.05 -2.53
N PRO A 372 12.12 -0.60 -3.54
CA PRO A 372 12.86 -0.88 -4.76
C PRO A 372 13.22 0.38 -5.56
N TYR A 373 12.47 1.47 -5.37
CA TYR A 373 12.60 2.70 -6.13
C TYR A 373 13.52 3.72 -5.45
N THR A 374 13.45 3.80 -4.11
CA THR A 374 14.24 4.75 -3.29
C THR A 374 14.76 4.03 -2.03
N PRO A 375 15.68 3.05 -2.18
CA PRO A 375 16.02 2.13 -1.10
C PRO A 375 16.61 2.82 0.13
N SER A 376 17.54 3.76 -0.06
CA SER A 376 18.17 4.48 1.05
C SER A 376 17.14 5.34 1.81
N GLU A 377 16.26 6.03 1.08
CA GLU A 377 15.24 6.90 1.65
C GLU A 377 14.13 6.13 2.36
N SER A 378 13.74 4.97 1.82
CA SER A 378 12.77 4.07 2.44
C SER A 378 13.32 3.42 3.72
N LEU A 379 14.61 3.03 3.72
CA LEU A 379 15.30 2.51 4.91
C LEU A 379 15.38 3.55 6.03
N LYS A 380 15.67 4.82 5.71
CA LYS A 380 15.61 5.91 6.69
C LYS A 380 14.24 5.99 7.38
N VAL A 381 13.15 5.86 6.62
CA VAL A 381 11.79 5.84 7.19
C VAL A 381 11.59 4.62 8.08
N MET A 382 11.99 3.42 7.65
CA MET A 382 11.89 2.22 8.50
C MET A 382 12.62 2.38 9.83
N HIS A 383 13.84 2.94 9.82
CA HIS A 383 14.60 3.23 11.03
C HIS A 383 13.92 4.29 11.91
N PHE A 384 13.38 5.37 11.33
CA PHE A 384 12.62 6.38 12.08
C PHE A 384 11.38 5.76 12.76
N LEU A 385 10.64 4.92 12.04
CA LEU A 385 9.47 4.23 12.59
C LEU A 385 9.89 3.28 13.72
N TYR A 386 11.00 2.56 13.56
CA TYR A 386 11.53 1.64 14.57
C TYR A 386 12.06 2.36 15.83
N GLN A 387 12.65 3.55 15.68
CA GLN A 387 13.00 4.40 16.83
C GLN A 387 11.78 4.78 17.68
N LYS A 388 10.56 4.70 17.10
CA LYS A 388 9.28 4.95 17.76
C LYS A 388 8.44 3.69 17.88
N LYS A 389 9.07 2.51 17.89
CA LYS A 389 8.40 1.21 17.89
C LYS A 389 7.37 1.05 19.00
N ASP A 390 7.57 1.63 20.18
CA ASP A 390 6.62 1.55 21.30
C ASP A 390 5.25 2.20 20.98
N LYS A 391 5.19 3.07 19.96
CA LYS A 391 3.97 3.70 19.46
C LYS A 391 3.54 3.15 18.09
N LEU A 392 4.50 2.91 17.20
CA LEU A 392 4.23 2.69 15.77
C LEU A 392 4.32 1.23 15.33
N LEU A 393 5.01 0.36 16.08
CA LEU A 393 5.16 -1.05 15.78
C LEU A 393 4.26 -1.86 16.73
N GLY A 394 3.28 -2.57 16.17
CA GLY A 394 2.41 -3.43 16.94
C GLY A 394 2.59 -4.91 16.64
N VAL A 395 1.58 -5.70 16.97
CA VAL A 395 1.59 -7.16 16.89
C VAL A 395 1.74 -7.73 15.48
N ALA A 396 1.49 -6.93 14.44
CA ALA A 396 1.50 -7.37 13.05
C ALA A 396 2.32 -6.41 12.15
N GLY A 397 3.43 -5.89 12.67
CA GLY A 397 4.28 -4.92 12.00
C GLY A 397 3.90 -3.47 12.33
N PHE A 398 4.28 -2.54 11.46
CA PHE A 398 3.91 -1.13 11.65
C PHE A 398 2.41 -0.95 11.47
N TYR A 399 1.81 -0.11 12.30
CA TYR A 399 0.41 0.29 12.19
C TYR A 399 0.15 1.07 10.90
N ASP A 400 -1.13 1.09 10.49
CA ASP A 400 -1.57 1.58 9.19
C ASP A 400 -1.20 3.04 8.90
N ALA A 401 -1.35 3.91 9.89
CA ALA A 401 -1.12 5.34 9.76
C ALA A 401 -0.90 6.04 11.11
N PHE A 402 -0.22 7.19 11.07
CA PHE A 402 -0.02 8.05 12.23
C PHE A 402 0.05 9.53 11.85
N SER A 403 -0.17 10.41 12.82
CA SER A 403 -0.08 11.87 12.66
C SER A 403 0.75 12.47 13.78
N PRO A 404 2.04 12.82 13.53
CA PRO A 404 2.90 13.45 14.54
C PRO A 404 2.31 14.75 15.08
N GLN A 405 1.73 15.57 14.20
CA GLN A 405 1.10 16.86 14.54
C GLN A 405 -0.01 16.74 15.59
N ASN A 406 -0.73 15.62 15.62
CA ASN A 406 -1.87 15.40 16.50
C ASN A 406 -1.47 14.56 17.72
N ASN A 407 -0.42 15.00 18.43
CA ASN A 407 0.16 14.30 19.58
C ASN A 407 0.52 12.84 19.28
N TYR A 408 1.11 12.59 18.10
CA TYR A 408 1.40 11.22 17.65
C TYR A 408 0.17 10.31 17.69
N TRP A 409 -0.95 10.78 17.14
CA TRP A 409 -2.11 9.93 16.93
C TRP A 409 -1.72 8.74 16.04
N VAL A 410 -2.16 7.54 16.39
CA VAL A 410 -1.89 6.30 15.66
C VAL A 410 -3.21 5.59 15.38
N ALA A 411 -3.42 5.15 14.15
CA ALA A 411 -4.44 4.17 13.83
C ALA A 411 -3.99 2.80 14.34
N ASP A 412 -4.40 2.41 15.57
CA ASP A 412 -4.13 1.09 16.16
C ASP A 412 -4.93 -0.02 15.44
N ALA A 413 -4.61 -0.19 14.17
CA ALA A 413 -5.27 -1.04 13.20
C ALA A 413 -4.32 -1.32 12.03
N TYR A 414 -4.68 -2.32 11.23
CA TYR A 414 -3.94 -2.75 10.05
C TYR A 414 -4.90 -3.03 8.90
N LEU A 415 -4.50 -2.72 7.67
CA LEU A 415 -5.21 -3.09 6.45
C LEU A 415 -4.37 -4.07 5.61
N ALA A 416 -5.00 -5.08 5.01
CA ALA A 416 -4.30 -6.06 4.18
C ALA A 416 -3.59 -5.40 3.00
N ILE A 417 -4.25 -4.43 2.39
CA ILE A 417 -3.77 -3.70 1.22
C ILE A 417 -2.57 -2.80 1.53
N ASP A 418 -2.34 -2.48 2.81
CA ASP A 418 -1.20 -1.68 3.25
C ASP A 418 -0.07 -2.55 3.83
N GLN A 419 -0.40 -3.66 4.51
CA GLN A 419 0.62 -4.59 5.03
C GLN A 419 1.27 -5.44 3.92
N GLY A 420 0.49 -5.90 2.95
CA GLY A 420 0.95 -6.82 1.90
C GLY A 420 2.09 -6.27 1.06
N PRO A 421 1.94 -5.08 0.47
CA PRO A 421 2.99 -4.44 -0.33
C PRO A 421 4.31 -4.23 0.42
N GLN A 422 4.29 -4.03 1.74
CA GLN A 422 5.53 -3.87 2.52
C GLN A 422 6.38 -5.13 2.44
N ILE A 423 5.79 -6.30 2.68
CA ILE A 423 6.48 -7.60 2.62
C ILE A 423 7.01 -7.85 1.21
N ILE A 424 6.14 -7.67 0.21
CA ILE A 424 6.39 -8.06 -1.17
C ILE A 424 7.45 -7.16 -1.81
N MET A 425 7.37 -5.85 -1.59
CA MET A 425 8.32 -4.91 -2.20
C MET A 425 9.69 -4.94 -1.53
N ILE A 426 9.77 -5.22 -0.22
CA ILE A 426 11.06 -5.55 0.41
C ILE A 426 11.65 -6.80 -0.25
N GLU A 427 10.85 -7.85 -0.46
CA GLU A 427 11.37 -9.07 -1.08
C GLU A 427 11.81 -8.85 -2.53
N ASN A 428 11.04 -8.09 -3.32
CA ASN A 428 11.40 -7.73 -4.67
C ASN A 428 12.67 -6.86 -4.73
N HIS A 429 12.89 -6.00 -3.73
CA HIS A 429 14.15 -5.27 -3.58
C HIS A 429 15.33 -6.21 -3.29
N ARG A 430 15.16 -7.17 -2.38
CA ARG A 430 16.23 -8.09 -1.93
C ARG A 430 16.61 -9.12 -2.99
N THR A 431 15.63 -9.75 -3.61
CA THR A 431 15.84 -10.95 -4.47
C THR A 431 15.10 -10.87 -5.80
N GLY A 432 14.09 -10.01 -5.92
CA GLY A 432 13.20 -9.98 -7.08
C GLY A 432 12.26 -11.19 -7.17
N LEU A 433 12.05 -11.93 -6.07
CA LEU A 433 11.31 -13.20 -6.07
C LEU A 433 9.95 -13.12 -6.80
N LEU A 434 9.07 -12.21 -6.39
CA LEU A 434 7.71 -12.15 -6.92
C LEU A 434 7.70 -11.61 -8.36
N TRP A 435 8.59 -10.67 -8.66
CA TRP A 435 8.85 -10.22 -10.03
C TRP A 435 9.27 -11.36 -10.95
N ASN A 436 10.22 -12.18 -10.52
CA ASN A 436 10.70 -13.31 -11.31
C ASN A 436 9.60 -14.35 -11.50
N LEU A 437 8.84 -14.66 -10.45
CA LEU A 437 7.73 -15.61 -10.51
C LEU A 437 6.63 -15.16 -11.46
N PHE A 438 6.20 -13.91 -11.38
CA PHE A 438 5.13 -13.41 -12.23
C PHE A 438 5.59 -13.25 -13.69
N MET A 439 6.78 -12.65 -13.91
CA MET A 439 7.28 -12.35 -15.26
C MET A 439 7.74 -13.58 -16.04
N GLN A 440 7.97 -14.74 -15.40
CA GLN A 440 8.27 -15.98 -16.13
C GLN A 440 7.03 -16.65 -16.73
N ASN A 441 5.82 -16.30 -16.29
CA ASN A 441 4.58 -16.91 -16.74
C ASN A 441 4.33 -16.63 -18.24
N THR A 442 4.05 -17.69 -19.00
CA THR A 442 3.86 -17.59 -20.46
C THR A 442 2.66 -16.74 -20.85
N ASP A 443 1.55 -16.86 -20.12
CA ASP A 443 0.32 -16.13 -20.45
C ASP A 443 0.49 -14.62 -20.19
N VAL A 444 1.16 -14.25 -19.10
CA VAL A 444 1.57 -12.85 -18.83
C VAL A 444 2.42 -12.28 -19.96
N LYS A 445 3.46 -13.01 -20.40
CA LYS A 445 4.30 -12.60 -21.53
C LYS A 445 3.49 -12.40 -22.80
N ASN A 446 2.54 -13.30 -23.09
CA ASN A 446 1.64 -13.18 -24.24
C ASN A 446 0.78 -11.90 -24.15
N GLY A 447 0.24 -11.60 -22.96
CA GLY A 447 -0.51 -10.37 -22.70
C GLY A 447 0.33 -9.11 -22.91
N LEU A 448 1.54 -9.07 -22.36
CA LEU A 448 2.46 -7.95 -22.53
C LEU A 448 2.83 -7.73 -24.00
N ASN A 449 3.17 -8.79 -24.73
CA ASN A 449 3.44 -8.74 -26.18
C ASN A 449 2.22 -8.22 -26.95
N LYS A 450 1.02 -8.70 -26.62
CA LYS A 450 -0.24 -8.28 -27.24
C LYS A 450 -0.51 -6.78 -27.05
N LEU A 451 -0.16 -6.24 -25.89
CA LEU A 451 -0.32 -4.83 -25.57
C LEU A 451 0.84 -3.94 -26.06
N GLY A 452 1.91 -4.53 -26.61
CA GLY A 452 3.06 -3.82 -27.15
C GLY A 452 4.07 -3.36 -26.10
N PHE A 453 4.16 -4.07 -24.98
CA PHE A 453 5.19 -3.82 -23.96
C PHE A 453 6.53 -4.45 -24.35
N ASN A 454 7.63 -3.81 -23.93
CA ASN A 454 8.96 -4.42 -23.82
C ASN A 454 9.28 -4.60 -22.33
N TYR A 455 9.92 -5.70 -21.96
CA TYR A 455 10.14 -6.10 -20.57
C TYR A 455 11.39 -6.96 -20.37
#